data_AF-A0A830GSK8-F1
#
_entry.id   AF-A0A830GSK8-F1
#
_cell.length_a   1.000
_cell.length_b   1.000
_cell.length_c   1.000
_cell.angle_alpha   90.00
_cell.angle_beta   90.00
_cell.angle_gamma   90.00
#
_symmetry.space_group_name_H-M   'P 1'
#
loop_
_entity.id
_entity.type
_entity.pdbx_description
1 polymer ?
#
loop_
_entity_poly.entity_id
_entity_poly.type
_entity_poly.pdbx_seq_one_letter_code
_entity_poly.pdbx_strand_id
1 'polypeptide(L)'
;MLPIPLVKRLEPLDNIENVLMDELARYRKFDVHIDVEYMDELKKPLNVMVGQFMDGGDMKLVEAMYLNDSNEAYDHPPITVQYEQGSTKFISPLYIIDMYGGVLITKQYTINLTNRSASLDGVKILMVGKKFEKLRDKVRTAKDQPERKPQQTYTI
;
A
#
# COMPACT_ATOMS: atom_id res chain seq x y z
N MET A 1 -11.48 -15.29 -5.25
CA MET A 1 -11.59 -13.92 -5.79
C MET A 1 -10.18 -13.39 -5.97
N LEU A 2 -9.83 -12.88 -7.15
CA LEU A 2 -8.60 -12.10 -7.30
C LEU A 2 -8.72 -10.86 -6.41
N PRO A 3 -7.67 -10.46 -5.67
CA PRO A 3 -7.75 -9.33 -4.76
C PRO A 3 -8.10 -8.05 -5.52
N ILE A 4 -8.89 -7.19 -4.87
CA ILE A 4 -9.21 -5.86 -5.41
C ILE A 4 -7.93 -5.03 -5.33
N PRO A 5 -7.33 -4.60 -6.45
CA PRO A 5 -6.02 -3.93 -6.43
C PRO A 5 -6.06 -2.56 -5.76
N LEU A 6 -7.25 -1.96 -5.66
CA LEU A 6 -7.44 -0.64 -5.05
C LEU A 6 -8.67 -0.64 -4.13
N VAL A 7 -8.43 -0.39 -2.85
CA VAL A 7 -9.47 -0.13 -1.85
C VAL A 7 -9.40 1.34 -1.45
N LYS A 8 -10.50 2.07 -1.64
CA LYS A 8 -10.64 3.47 -1.20
C LYS A 8 -11.51 3.52 0.06
N ARG A 9 -11.09 4.26 1.08
CA ARG A 9 -11.86 4.48 2.31
C ARG A 9 -11.87 5.96 2.69
N LEU A 10 -13.06 6.50 2.90
CA LEU A 10 -13.25 7.83 3.49
C LEU A 10 -13.30 7.66 5.01
N GLU A 11 -12.29 8.17 5.72
CA GLU A 11 -12.08 7.93 7.14
C GLU A 11 -11.66 9.23 7.84
N PRO A 12 -12.23 9.59 9.00
CA PRO A 12 -11.73 10.71 9.80
C PRO A 12 -10.24 10.54 10.13
N LEU A 13 -9.51 11.65 10.30
CA LEU A 13 -8.06 11.65 10.55
C LEU A 13 -7.65 10.71 11.71
N ASP A 14 -8.38 10.74 12.82
CA ASP A 14 -8.13 9.89 13.98
C ASP A 14 -8.31 8.39 13.66
N ASN A 15 -9.21 8.07 12.72
CA ASN A 15 -9.39 6.68 12.28
C ASN A 15 -8.32 6.25 11.27
N ILE A 16 -7.86 7.17 10.42
CA ILE A 16 -6.71 6.92 9.52
C ILE A 16 -5.48 6.53 10.34
N GLU A 17 -5.22 7.22 11.45
CA GLU A 17 -4.14 6.86 12.36
C GLU A 17 -4.26 5.41 12.85
N ASN A 18 -5.43 5.02 13.37
CA ASN A 18 -5.65 3.65 13.87
C ASN A 18 -5.44 2.60 12.79
N VAL A 19 -6.04 2.79 11.61
CA VAL A 19 -5.89 1.86 10.48
C VAL A 19 -4.43 1.72 10.07
N LEU A 20 -3.68 2.83 10.03
CA LEU A 20 -2.28 2.82 9.64
C LEU A 20 -1.41 2.09 10.67
N MET A 21 -1.65 2.32 11.96
CA MET A 21 -0.93 1.66 13.05
C MET A 21 -1.23 0.16 13.10
N ASP A 22 -2.47 -0.26 12.82
CA ASP A 22 -2.85 -1.67 12.74
C ASP A 22 -2.17 -2.40 11.57
N GLU A 23 -2.15 -1.79 10.37
CA GLU A 23 -1.43 -2.34 9.22
C GLU A 23 0.08 -2.39 9.49
N LEU A 24 0.65 -1.34 10.08
CA LEU A 24 2.07 -1.30 10.44
C LEU A 24 2.44 -2.42 11.43
N ALA A 25 1.63 -2.61 12.49
CA ALA A 25 1.84 -3.66 13.47
C ALA A 25 1.75 -5.06 12.83
N ARG A 26 0.80 -5.26 11.91
CA ARG A 26 0.67 -6.51 11.16
C ARG A 26 1.94 -6.82 10.37
N TYR A 27 2.47 -5.86 9.62
CA TYR A 27 3.63 -6.09 8.76
C TYR A 27 4.94 -6.24 9.51
N ARG A 28 5.12 -5.51 10.61
CA ARG A 28 6.28 -5.68 11.50
C ARG A 28 6.36 -7.09 12.08
N LYS A 29 5.22 -7.69 12.45
CA LYS A 29 5.15 -9.06 12.97
C LYS A 29 5.68 -10.13 12.00
N PHE A 30 5.61 -9.86 10.70
CA PHE A 30 6.05 -10.79 9.67
C PHE A 30 7.41 -10.40 9.05
N ASP A 31 8.15 -9.49 9.71
CA ASP A 31 9.46 -9.00 9.26
C ASP A 31 9.45 -8.49 7.80
N VAL A 32 8.33 -7.87 7.41
CA VAL A 32 8.16 -7.32 6.06
C VAL A 32 8.85 -5.96 5.99
N HIS A 33 9.60 -5.72 4.92
CA HIS A 33 10.20 -4.41 4.68
C HIS A 33 9.11 -3.34 4.49
N ILE A 34 9.16 -2.29 5.32
CA ILE A 34 8.22 -1.17 5.27
C ILE A 34 8.98 0.12 4.96
N ASP A 35 8.61 0.79 3.88
CA ASP A 35 9.08 2.14 3.55
C ASP A 35 8.03 3.20 3.89
N VAL A 36 8.48 4.39 4.31
CA VAL A 36 7.60 5.47 4.78
C VAL A 36 8.07 6.81 4.21
N GLU A 37 7.29 7.35 3.28
CA GLU A 37 7.53 8.67 2.70
C GLU A 37 6.45 9.67 3.12
N TYR A 38 6.86 10.93 3.22
CA TYR A 38 6.01 12.04 3.61
C TYR A 38 6.28 13.25 2.73
N MET A 39 5.20 13.91 2.31
CA MET A 39 5.23 15.14 1.53
C MET A 39 4.25 16.16 2.12
N ASP A 40 4.75 17.29 2.60
CA ASP A 40 3.94 18.34 3.23
C ASP A 40 2.90 18.92 2.27
N GLU A 41 3.34 19.26 1.06
CA GLU A 41 2.54 19.90 0.02
C GLU A 41 2.98 19.39 -1.35
N LEU A 42 2.01 19.19 -2.25
CA LEU A 42 2.24 18.78 -3.63
C LEU A 42 2.03 19.96 -4.58
N LYS A 43 2.99 20.17 -5.49
CA LYS A 43 2.83 21.11 -6.62
C LYS A 43 2.04 20.50 -7.79
N LYS A 44 2.01 19.15 -7.86
CA LYS A 44 1.33 18.31 -8.85
C LYS A 44 0.89 17.03 -8.15
N PRO A 45 -0.19 16.35 -8.57
CA PRO A 45 -0.60 15.10 -7.95
C PRO A 45 0.54 14.08 -8.00
N LEU A 46 0.62 13.28 -6.93
CA LEU A 46 1.48 12.11 -6.90
C LEU A 46 0.74 10.99 -7.61
N ASN A 47 1.31 10.50 -8.72
CA ASN A 47 0.70 9.44 -9.51
C ASN A 47 1.24 8.10 -9.04
N VAL A 48 0.35 7.21 -8.61
CA VAL A 48 0.72 5.87 -8.16
C VAL A 48 -0.03 4.83 -9.00
N MET A 49 0.74 3.95 -9.65
CA MET A 49 0.19 2.86 -10.45
C MET A 49 -0.05 1.63 -9.57
N VAL A 50 -1.26 1.08 -9.61
CA VAL A 50 -1.65 -0.11 -8.85
C VAL A 50 -2.39 -1.10 -9.76
N GLY A 51 -2.31 -2.40 -9.48
CA GLY A 51 -2.78 -3.45 -10.38
C GLY A 51 -1.69 -4.46 -10.71
N GLN A 52 -1.95 -5.31 -11.71
CA GLN A 52 -1.01 -6.36 -12.13
C GLN A 52 -0.31 -5.94 -13.43
N PHE A 53 1.01 -6.02 -13.44
CA PHE A 53 1.82 -5.65 -14.60
C PHE A 53 3.06 -6.52 -14.70
N MET A 54 3.67 -6.53 -15.88
CA MET A 54 4.96 -7.20 -16.08
C MET A 54 6.09 -6.22 -15.78
N ASP A 55 7.08 -6.65 -15.00
CA ASP A 55 8.30 -5.91 -14.70
C ASP A 55 9.50 -6.85 -14.74
N GLY A 56 10.51 -6.53 -15.56
CA GLY A 56 11.71 -7.35 -15.68
C GLY A 56 11.50 -8.81 -16.14
N GLY A 57 10.32 -9.15 -16.66
CA GLY A 57 9.95 -10.53 -17.02
C GLY A 57 9.18 -11.29 -15.94
N ASP A 58 9.03 -10.72 -14.75
CA ASP A 58 8.18 -11.23 -13.68
C ASP A 58 6.83 -10.51 -13.66
N MET A 59 5.79 -11.19 -13.17
CA MET A 59 4.51 -10.53 -12.91
C MET A 59 4.56 -9.88 -11.54
N LYS A 60 4.23 -8.58 -11.48
CA LYS A 60 4.08 -7.82 -10.24
C LYS A 60 2.60 -7.57 -9.98
N LEU A 61 2.22 -7.59 -8.71
CA LEU A 61 0.94 -7.08 -8.23
C LEU A 61 1.21 -5.98 -7.22
N VAL A 62 0.67 -4.79 -7.47
CA VAL A 62 0.65 -3.71 -6.50
C VAL A 62 -0.80 -3.54 -6.04
N GLU A 63 -1.05 -3.85 -4.77
CA GLU A 63 -2.31 -3.53 -4.10
C GLU A 63 -2.17 -2.20 -3.38
N ALA A 64 -3.27 -1.45 -3.27
CA ALA A 64 -3.29 -0.21 -2.52
C ALA A 64 -4.54 -0.02 -1.68
N MET A 65 -4.34 0.56 -0.50
CA MET A 65 -5.40 1.13 0.34
C MET A 65 -5.20 2.64 0.40
N TYR A 66 -6.15 3.39 -0.17
CA TYR A 66 -6.15 4.85 -0.13
C TYR A 66 -7.12 5.33 0.95
N LEU A 67 -6.57 5.98 1.96
CA LEU A 67 -7.28 6.55 3.10
C LEU A 67 -7.29 8.08 2.94
N ASN A 68 -8.48 8.67 2.87
CA ASN A 68 -8.66 10.11 2.79
C ASN A 68 -9.75 10.54 3.79
N ASP A 69 -9.60 11.70 4.41
CA ASP A 69 -10.52 12.33 5.36
C ASP A 69 -11.45 13.34 4.69
N SER A 70 -11.16 13.72 3.46
CA SER A 70 -12.02 14.53 2.61
C SER A 70 -12.57 13.70 1.45
N ASN A 71 -13.84 13.93 1.12
CA ASN A 71 -14.48 13.34 -0.05
C ASN A 71 -14.04 14.07 -1.32
N GLU A 72 -12.74 14.04 -1.61
CA GLU A 72 -12.21 14.39 -2.91
C GLU A 72 -12.45 13.17 -3.81
N ALA A 73 -13.68 13.10 -4.33
CA ALA A 73 -14.16 12.01 -5.16
C ALA A 73 -13.48 12.00 -6.54
N TYR A 74 -12.18 11.74 -6.56
CA TYR A 74 -11.49 11.36 -7.78
C TYR A 74 -11.73 9.87 -8.02
N ASP A 75 -12.60 9.58 -8.98
CA ASP A 75 -12.69 8.24 -9.49
C ASP A 75 -11.37 7.89 -10.21
N HIS A 76 -10.89 6.67 -10.00
CA HIS A 76 -9.68 6.18 -10.65
C HIS A 76 -10.14 4.97 -11.46
N PRO A 77 -10.74 5.17 -12.64
CA PRO A 77 -11.27 4.07 -13.42
C PRO A 77 -10.13 3.14 -13.83
N PRO A 78 -10.37 1.81 -13.86
CA PRO A 78 -9.36 0.88 -14.33
C PRO A 78 -9.10 1.10 -15.82
N ILE A 79 -7.83 1.08 -16.19
CA ILE A 79 -7.35 0.96 -17.56
C ILE A 79 -7.01 -0.52 -17.78
N THR A 80 -7.58 -1.13 -18.81
CA THR A 80 -7.24 -2.49 -19.19
C THR A 80 -5.97 -2.48 -20.05
N VAL A 81 -4.95 -3.21 -19.61
CA VAL A 81 -3.69 -3.35 -20.35
C VAL A 81 -3.48 -4.81 -20.74
N GLN A 82 -3.04 -5.02 -21.98
CA GLN A 82 -2.64 -6.32 -22.50
C GLN A 82 -1.12 -6.39 -22.58
N TYR A 83 -0.55 -7.39 -21.92
CA TYR A 83 0.87 -7.71 -21.99
C TYR A 83 1.07 -8.94 -22.87
N GLU A 84 2.06 -8.89 -23.76
CA GLU A 84 2.44 -9.99 -24.64
C GLU A 84 3.91 -10.35 -24.39
N GLN A 85 4.18 -11.60 -24.00
CA GLN A 85 5.53 -12.14 -23.81
C GLN A 85 5.62 -13.50 -24.50
N GLY A 86 6.25 -13.54 -25.67
CA GLY A 86 6.29 -14.74 -26.51
C GLY A 86 4.87 -15.16 -26.92
N SER A 87 4.48 -16.40 -26.60
CA SER A 87 3.13 -16.92 -26.86
C SER A 87 2.12 -16.60 -25.75
N THR A 88 2.55 -16.00 -24.65
CA THR A 88 1.69 -15.71 -23.50
C THR A 88 1.10 -14.31 -23.62
N LYS A 89 -0.23 -14.23 -23.51
CA LYS A 89 -0.96 -12.96 -23.41
C LYS A 89 -1.68 -12.90 -22.08
N PHE A 90 -1.61 -11.76 -21.41
CA PHE A 90 -2.28 -11.52 -20.15
C PHE A 90 -2.94 -10.14 -20.17
N ILE A 91 -4.17 -10.07 -19.67
CA ILE A 91 -4.97 -8.85 -19.60
C ILE A 91 -5.18 -8.53 -18.12
N SER A 92 -4.81 -7.31 -17.72
CA SER A 92 -4.99 -6.84 -16.34
C SER A 92 -5.65 -5.48 -16.27
N PRO A 93 -6.49 -5.25 -15.25
CA PRO A 93 -6.78 -3.88 -14.83
C PRO A 93 -5.53 -3.25 -14.20
N LEU A 94 -5.27 -2.01 -14.57
CA LEU A 94 -4.36 -1.08 -13.91
C LEU A 94 -5.14 0.15 -13.47
N TYR A 95 -4.79 0.71 -12.34
CA TYR A 95 -5.35 1.94 -11.83
C TYR A 95 -4.22 2.95 -11.70
N ILE A 96 -4.47 4.17 -12.15
CA ILE A 96 -3.58 5.31 -11.91
C ILE A 96 -4.27 6.15 -10.84
N ILE A 97 -3.66 6.19 -9.66
CA ILE A 97 -4.14 6.96 -8.52
C ILE A 97 -3.48 8.33 -8.58
N ASP A 98 -4.28 9.36 -8.80
CA ASP A 98 -3.86 10.76 -8.71
C ASP A 98 -4.11 11.24 -7.27
N MET A 99 -3.06 11.27 -6.46
CA MET A 99 -3.13 11.62 -5.04
C MET A 99 -2.76 13.09 -4.83
N TYR A 100 -3.70 13.89 -4.31
CA TYR A 100 -3.48 15.30 -3.92
C TYR A 100 -3.23 15.47 -2.42
N GLY A 101 -3.74 14.55 -1.61
CA GLY A 101 -3.60 14.50 -0.16
C GLY A 101 -4.12 13.17 0.38
N GLY A 102 -3.74 12.79 1.59
CA GLY A 102 -4.22 11.55 2.23
C GLY A 102 -3.08 10.61 2.61
N VAL A 103 -3.44 9.35 2.84
CA VAL A 103 -2.49 8.27 3.11
C VAL A 103 -2.72 7.13 2.13
N LEU A 104 -1.66 6.68 1.46
CA LEU A 104 -1.71 5.53 0.56
C LEU A 104 -0.77 4.44 1.10
N ILE A 105 -1.34 3.26 1.36
CA ILE A 105 -0.59 2.08 1.77
C ILE A 105 -0.54 1.14 0.57
N THR A 106 0.65 0.89 0.03
CA THR A 106 0.87 0.00 -1.11
C THR A 106 1.58 -1.27 -0.67
N LYS A 107 1.18 -2.41 -1.26
CA LYS A 107 1.74 -3.74 -1.00
C LYS A 107 2.20 -4.29 -2.33
N GLN A 108 3.49 -4.56 -2.46
CA GLN A 108 4.07 -5.05 -3.70
C GLN A 108 4.36 -6.53 -3.60
N TYR A 109 3.86 -7.31 -4.56
CA TYR A 109 4.07 -8.74 -4.66
C TYR A 109 4.78 -9.10 -5.97
N THR A 110 5.69 -10.07 -5.89
CA THR A 110 6.15 -10.82 -7.07
C THR A 110 5.30 -12.07 -7.22
N ILE A 111 4.70 -12.26 -8.39
CA ILE A 111 3.92 -13.44 -8.75
C ILE A 111 4.75 -14.28 -9.70
N ASN A 112 5.03 -15.51 -9.29
CA ASN A 112 5.64 -16.51 -10.15
C ASN A 112 4.55 -17.37 -10.79
N LEU A 113 4.36 -17.18 -12.10
CA LEU A 113 3.33 -17.86 -12.88
C LEU A 113 3.62 -19.36 -13.05
N THR A 114 4.90 -19.75 -13.09
CA THR A 114 5.32 -21.13 -13.34
C THR A 114 4.96 -22.04 -12.17
N ASN A 115 5.22 -21.59 -10.94
CA ASN A 115 4.94 -22.36 -9.72
C ASN A 115 3.67 -21.93 -8.99
N ARG A 116 2.95 -20.93 -9.52
CA ARG A 116 1.69 -20.37 -8.95
C ARG A 116 1.87 -19.88 -7.51
N SER A 117 2.96 -19.18 -7.22
CA SER A 117 3.23 -18.58 -5.91
C SER A 117 3.28 -17.04 -5.99
N ALA A 118 3.07 -16.40 -4.84
CA ALA A 118 3.24 -14.96 -4.68
C ALA A 118 4.08 -14.68 -3.43
N SER A 119 5.07 -13.79 -3.54
CA SER A 119 5.86 -13.29 -2.41
C SER A 119 5.60 -11.80 -2.20
N LEU A 120 5.40 -11.38 -0.95
CA LEU A 120 5.33 -9.96 -0.59
C LEU A 120 6.75 -9.39 -0.58
N ASP A 121 7.05 -8.50 -1.52
CA ASP A 121 8.35 -7.84 -1.65
C ASP A 121 8.51 -6.75 -0.58
N GLY A 122 7.43 -6.04 -0.28
CA GLY A 122 7.44 -4.95 0.70
C GLY A 122 6.15 -4.15 0.76
N VAL A 123 6.10 -3.25 1.74
CA VAL A 123 5.00 -2.32 1.96
C VAL A 123 5.54 -0.90 1.91
N LYS A 124 4.85 0.00 1.21
CA LYS A 124 5.19 1.42 1.17
C LYS A 124 4.02 2.27 1.63
N ILE A 125 4.25 3.12 2.62
CA ILE A 125 3.30 4.08 3.18
C ILE A 125 3.67 5.47 2.68
N LEU A 126 2.76 6.07 1.94
CA LEU A 126 2.86 7.43 1.41
C LEU A 126 1.87 8.33 2.17
N MET A 127 2.37 9.40 2.77
CA MET A 127 1.53 10.40 3.46
C MET A 127 1.70 11.75 2.79
N VAL A 128 0.58 12.36 2.36
CA VAL A 128 0.58 13.65 1.68
C VAL A 128 -0.33 14.65 2.41
N GLY A 129 0.24 15.79 2.79
CA GLY A 129 -0.47 16.89 3.40
C GLY A 129 0.03 17.21 4.82
N LYS A 130 0.15 18.50 5.14
CA LYS A 130 0.53 19.00 6.47
C LYS A 130 -0.26 18.39 7.64
N LYS A 131 -1.55 18.09 7.43
CA LYS A 131 -2.40 17.47 8.47
C LYS A 131 -1.90 16.09 8.94
N PHE A 132 -1.09 15.39 8.13
CA PHE A 132 -0.50 14.09 8.48
C PHE A 132 0.91 14.20 9.09
N GLU A 133 1.44 15.40 9.34
CA GLU A 133 2.79 15.58 9.90
C GLU A 133 2.98 14.85 11.23
N LYS A 134 2.01 14.98 12.14
CA LYS A 134 2.04 14.28 13.43
C LYS A 134 1.96 12.76 13.27
N LEU A 135 1.21 12.30 12.28
CA LEU A 135 1.07 10.88 11.97
C LEU A 135 2.38 10.31 11.43
N ARG A 136 3.08 11.05 10.55
CA ARG A 136 4.42 10.69 10.06
C ARG A 136 5.36 10.35 11.21
N ASP A 137 5.44 11.22 12.22
CA ASP A 137 6.38 11.03 13.34
C ASP A 137 6.05 9.80 14.16
N LYS A 138 4.75 9.54 14.40
CA LYS A 138 4.27 8.33 15.07
C LYS A 138 4.62 7.07 14.26
N VAL A 139 4.36 7.07 12.96
CA VAL A 139 4.59 5.92 12.07
C VAL A 139 6.07 5.60 11.96
N ARG A 140 6.93 6.61 11.79
CA ARG A 140 8.39 6.42 11.77
C ARG A 140 8.88 5.82 13.08
N THR A 141 8.46 6.39 14.21
CA THR A 141 8.81 5.87 15.54
C THR A 141 8.33 4.42 15.72
N ALA A 142 7.09 4.12 15.31
CA ALA A 142 6.51 2.80 15.44
C ALA A 142 7.16 1.78 14.50
N LYS A 143 7.61 2.18 13.31
CA LYS A 143 8.35 1.32 12.38
C LYS A 143 9.66 0.83 13.01
N ASP A 144 10.39 1.73 13.67
CA ASP A 144 11.73 1.46 14.21
C ASP A 144 11.73 0.90 15.64
N GLN A 145 10.58 0.86 16.31
CA GLN A 145 10.49 0.25 17.63
C GLN A 145 10.81 -1.27 17.55
N PRO A 146 11.54 -1.84 18.51
CA PRO A 146 11.60 -3.28 18.67
C PRO A 146 10.21 -3.81 19.06
N GLU A 147 9.79 -4.96 18.50
CA GLU A 147 8.54 -5.59 18.92
C GLU A 147 8.57 -5.84 20.44
N ARG A 148 7.61 -5.27 21.17
CA ARG A 148 7.34 -5.70 22.54
C ARG A 148 6.75 -7.11 22.45
N LYS A 149 7.59 -8.14 22.67
CA LYS A 149 7.10 -9.50 22.90
C LYS A 149 6.10 -9.44 24.07
N PRO A 150 4.87 -9.94 23.92
CA PRO A 150 3.96 -10.03 25.05
C PRO A 150 4.63 -10.88 26.13
N GLN A 151 4.79 -10.34 27.34
CA GLN A 151 5.17 -11.12 28.51
C GLN A 151 4.05 -12.14 28.73
N GLN A 152 4.29 -13.39 28.34
CA GLN A 152 3.45 -14.51 28.75
C GLN A 152 3.69 -14.72 30.25
N THR A 153 2.77 -14.22 31.06
CA THR A 153 2.67 -14.61 32.46
C THR A 153 2.16 -16.05 32.50
N TYR A 154 3.06 -17.01 32.74
CA TYR A 154 2.64 -18.35 33.11
C TYR A 154 2.27 -18.32 34.59
N THR A 155 0.99 -18.47 34.91
CA THR A 155 0.55 -18.82 36.27
C THR A 155 0.73 -20.34 36.42
N ILE A 156 1.47 -20.74 37.46
CA ILE A 156 1.68 -22.15 37.86
C ILE A 156 0.44 -22.63 38.62
#